data_AF-A0A3G1A5A6-F1
#
_entry.id   AF-A0A3G1A5A6-F1
#
_cell.length_a   1.000
_cell.length_b   1.000
_cell.length_c   1.000
_cell.angle_alpha   90.00
_cell.angle_beta   90.00
_cell.angle_gamma   90.00
#
_symmetry.space_group_name_H-M   'P 1'
#
loop_
_entity.id
_entity.type
_entity.pdbx_description
1 polymer ?
#
loop_
_entity_poly.entity_id
_entity_poly.type
_entity_poly.pdbx_seq_one_letter_code
_entity_poly.pdbx_strand_id
1 'polypeptide(L)'
;MELFGKEKALASIIVFQVRRLPLTFPMVNIFSASILVYISLNAFAIYTKNKQSLTLAPLLAFILFLLSNILSILAFLLRDELIVLFSRLVYIAGLYVFLWLALKVGKTP
;
A
#
# COMPACT_ATOMS: atom_id res chain seq x y z
N MET A 1 18.09 -33.98 19.71
CA MET A 1 16.68 -33.65 20.04
C MET A 1 16.52 -32.15 20.34
N GLU A 2 17.27 -31.27 19.66
CA GLU A 2 17.30 -29.81 19.94
C GLU A 2 16.89 -28.94 18.75
N LEU A 3 16.75 -29.52 17.54
CA LEU A 3 16.42 -28.78 16.31
C LEU A 3 14.93 -28.37 16.23
N PHE A 4 14.03 -29.12 16.87
CA PHE A 4 12.58 -28.84 16.89
C PHE A 4 12.18 -27.63 17.75
N GLY A 5 13.05 -27.19 18.67
CA GLY A 5 12.78 -26.04 19.54
C GLY A 5 12.98 -24.69 18.85
N LYS A 6 13.97 -24.61 17.94
CA LYS A 6 14.30 -23.36 17.22
C LYS A 6 13.24 -22.97 16.21
N GLU A 7 12.65 -23.94 15.50
CA GLU A 7 11.60 -23.68 14.53
C GLU A 7 10.28 -23.23 15.19
N LYS A 8 9.92 -23.83 16.32
CA LYS A 8 8.78 -23.39 17.13
C LYS A 8 9.00 -22.01 17.74
N ALA A 9 10.23 -21.70 18.17
CA ALA A 9 10.58 -20.37 18.65
C ALA A 9 10.47 -19.32 17.53
N LEU A 10 11.01 -19.59 16.33
CA LEU A 10 10.91 -18.71 15.17
C LEU A 10 9.45 -18.50 14.72
N ALA A 11 8.66 -19.57 14.61
CA ALA A 11 7.24 -19.47 14.32
C ALA A 11 6.49 -18.67 15.41
N SER A 12 6.83 -18.85 16.68
CA SER A 12 6.23 -18.09 17.78
C SER A 12 6.62 -16.60 17.74
N ILE A 13 7.86 -16.25 17.36
CA ILE A 13 8.32 -14.86 17.27
C ILE A 13 7.62 -14.15 16.10
N ILE A 14 7.47 -14.85 14.96
CA ILE A 14 6.71 -14.34 13.80
C ILE A 14 5.24 -14.12 14.20
N VAL A 15 4.62 -15.06 14.91
CA VAL A 15 3.22 -14.93 15.38
C VAL A 15 3.08 -13.86 16.48
N PHE A 16 4.08 -13.68 17.34
CA PHE A 16 4.05 -12.67 18.40
C PHE A 16 4.24 -11.25 17.88
N GLN A 17 5.04 -11.06 16.81
CA GLN A 17 5.14 -9.76 16.12
C GLN A 17 3.85 -9.39 15.39
N VAL A 18 3.06 -10.36 14.93
CA VAL A 18 1.75 -10.10 14.28
C VAL A 18 0.70 -9.61 15.29
N ARG A 19 0.84 -9.96 16.58
CA ARG A 19 -0.23 -9.75 17.58
C ARG A 19 -0.21 -8.40 18.31
N ARG A 20 0.82 -7.59 18.13
CA ARG A 20 0.90 -6.23 18.69
C ARG A 20 1.08 -5.22 17.58
N LEU A 21 0.07 -5.08 16.72
CA LEU A 21 -0.06 -3.86 15.92
C LEU A 21 -0.40 -2.73 16.89
N PRO A 22 0.52 -1.80 17.19
CA PRO A 22 0.22 -0.68 18.07
C PRO A 22 -0.96 0.12 17.49
N LEU A 23 -1.77 0.75 18.35
CA LEU A 23 -2.87 1.63 17.93
C LEU A 23 -2.43 2.75 16.96
N THR A 24 -1.13 3.01 16.84
CA THR A 24 -0.55 3.89 15.82
C THR A 24 -0.73 3.36 14.38
N PHE A 25 -0.85 2.05 14.17
CA PHE A 25 -0.99 1.44 12.86
C PHE A 25 -2.26 1.89 12.09
N PRO A 26 -3.48 1.79 12.64
CA PRO A 26 -4.67 2.29 11.95
C PRO A 26 -4.65 3.80 11.75
N MET A 27 -4.11 4.58 12.70
CA MET A 27 -3.99 6.04 12.57
C MET A 27 -3.09 6.45 11.39
N VAL A 28 -1.93 5.80 11.25
CA VAL A 28 -1.03 6.05 10.11
C VAL A 28 -1.68 5.69 8.78
N ASN A 29 -2.43 4.57 8.72
CA ASN A 29 -3.13 4.18 7.49
C ASN A 29 -4.28 5.16 7.14
N ILE A 30 -5.04 5.64 8.12
CA ILE A 30 -6.10 6.63 7.90
C ILE A 30 -5.52 7.97 7.42
N PHE A 31 -4.44 8.43 8.05
CA PHE A 31 -3.75 9.64 7.63
C PHE A 31 -3.17 9.51 6.22
N SER A 32 -2.51 8.38 5.93
CA SER A 32 -1.97 8.08 4.60
C SER A 32 -3.06 8.00 3.54
N ALA A 33 -4.20 7.35 3.84
CA ALA A 33 -5.36 7.31 2.95
C ALA A 33 -5.91 8.71 2.68
N SER A 34 -6.00 9.57 3.70
CA SER A 34 -6.48 10.95 3.56
C SER A 34 -5.59 11.77 2.61
N ILE A 35 -4.27 11.65 2.77
CA ILE A 35 -3.29 12.28 1.88
C ILE A 35 -3.42 11.72 0.45
N LEU A 36 -3.55 10.39 0.30
CA LEU A 36 -3.70 9.74 -0.99
C LEU A 36 -4.97 10.16 -1.72
N VAL A 37 -6.09 10.35 -1.00
CA VAL A 37 -7.33 10.91 -1.58
C VAL A 37 -7.07 12.31 -2.11
N TYR A 38 -6.45 13.19 -1.30
CA TYR A 38 -6.15 14.56 -1.72
C TYR A 38 -5.25 14.60 -2.96
N ILE A 39 -4.20 13.78 -3.00
CA ILE A 39 -3.30 13.70 -4.15
C ILE A 39 -4.03 13.14 -5.38
N SER A 40 -4.84 12.09 -5.21
CA SER A 40 -5.62 11.49 -6.31
C SER A 40 -6.60 12.48 -6.92
N LEU A 41 -7.31 13.26 -6.08
CA LEU A 41 -8.22 14.31 -6.55
C LEU A 41 -7.49 15.42 -7.31
N ASN A 42 -6.31 15.85 -6.82
CA ASN A 42 -5.49 16.83 -7.54
C ASN A 42 -4.98 16.28 -8.88
N ALA A 43 -4.46 15.06 -8.90
CA ALA A 43 -4.00 14.41 -10.12
C ALA A 43 -5.15 14.27 -11.14
N PHE A 44 -6.36 13.94 -10.67
CA PHE A 44 -7.56 13.89 -11.49
C PHE A 44 -7.97 15.27 -12.02
N ALA A 45 -7.93 16.32 -11.18
CA ALA A 45 -8.21 17.69 -11.59
C ALA A 45 -7.21 18.20 -12.65
N ILE A 46 -5.93 17.84 -12.52
CA ILE A 46 -4.90 18.17 -13.53
C ILE A 46 -5.14 17.38 -14.82
N TYR A 47 -5.46 16.09 -14.72
CA TYR A 47 -5.79 15.26 -15.87
C TYR A 47 -6.98 15.81 -16.66
N THR A 48 -8.07 16.16 -15.98
CA THR A 48 -9.28 16.71 -16.62
C THR A 48 -9.02 18.07 -17.28
N LYS A 49 -8.14 18.91 -16.72
CA LYS A 49 -7.76 20.21 -17.30
C LYS A 49 -6.79 20.10 -18.48
N ASN A 50 -5.72 19.31 -18.34
CA ASN A 50 -4.64 19.28 -19.33
C ASN A 50 -4.78 18.15 -20.36
N LYS A 51 -5.67 17.16 -20.13
CA LYS A 51 -5.84 15.93 -20.93
C LYS A 51 -4.52 15.21 -21.29
N GLN A 52 -3.46 15.45 -20.52
CA GLN A 52 -2.17 14.86 -20.80
C GLN A 52 -2.16 13.40 -20.34
N SER A 53 -1.89 12.48 -21.27
CA SER A 53 -1.78 11.05 -20.98
C SER A 53 -0.71 10.73 -19.90
N LEU A 54 0.29 11.61 -19.74
CA LEU A 54 1.33 11.49 -18.71
C LEU A 54 0.79 11.60 -17.27
N THR A 55 -0.38 12.22 -17.04
CA THR A 55 -0.97 12.36 -15.69
C THR A 55 -1.86 11.18 -15.29
N LEU A 56 -2.20 10.29 -16.23
CA LEU A 56 -2.95 9.05 -15.95
C LEU A 56 -2.14 8.04 -15.14
N ALA A 57 -0.85 7.90 -15.43
CA ALA A 57 0.03 6.98 -14.72
C ALA A 57 0.20 7.30 -13.22
N PRO A 58 0.50 8.55 -12.81
CA PRO A 58 0.53 8.89 -11.39
C PRO A 58 -0.85 8.74 -10.75
N LEU A 59 -1.93 9.14 -11.44
CA LEU A 59 -3.29 8.95 -10.94
C LEU A 59 -3.58 7.47 -10.65
N LEU A 60 -3.24 6.56 -11.57
CA LEU A 60 -3.41 5.13 -11.39
C LEU A 60 -2.58 4.59 -10.21
N ALA A 61 -1.32 5.03 -10.06
CA ALA A 61 -0.49 4.64 -8.93
C ALA A 61 -1.10 5.08 -7.59
N PHE A 62 -1.58 6.32 -7.49
CA PHE A 62 -2.21 6.82 -6.26
C PHE A 62 -3.53 6.12 -5.95
N ILE A 63 -4.33 5.77 -6.96
CA ILE A 63 -5.55 4.97 -6.78
C ILE A 63 -5.21 3.57 -6.24
N LEU A 64 -4.17 2.92 -6.79
CA LEU A 64 -3.73 1.61 -6.30
C LEU A 64 -3.22 1.69 -4.85
N PHE A 65 -2.44 2.71 -4.50
CA PHE A 65 -2.01 2.92 -3.12
C PHE A 65 -3.18 3.20 -2.17
N LEU A 66 -4.19 3.97 -2.61
CA LEU A 66 -5.39 4.23 -1.84
C LEU A 66 -6.19 2.94 -1.61
N LEU A 67 -6.38 2.13 -2.66
CA LEU A 67 -7.07 0.85 -2.58
C LEU A 67 -6.36 -0.12 -1.63
N SER A 68 -5.03 -0.18 -1.69
CA SER A 68 -4.22 -0.95 -0.73
C SER A 68 -4.44 -0.50 0.71
N ASN A 69 -4.49 0.82 0.97
CA ASN A 69 -4.75 1.34 2.31
C ASN A 69 -6.17 1.00 2.80
N ILE A 70 -7.18 1.11 1.94
CA ILE A 70 -8.57 0.71 2.26
C ILE A 70 -8.63 -0.78 2.60
N LEU A 71 -8.00 -1.64 1.80
CA LEU A 71 -7.94 -3.07 2.05
C LEU A 71 -7.19 -3.38 3.35
N SER A 72 -6.12 -2.66 3.67
CA SER A 72 -5.37 -2.83 4.92
C SER A 72 -6.22 -2.45 6.15
N ILE A 73 -6.98 -1.35 6.08
CA ILE A 73 -7.93 -0.96 7.13
C ILE A 73 -9.05 -2.00 7.26
N LEU A 74 -9.58 -2.49 6.14
CA LEU A 74 -10.61 -3.52 6.13
C LEU A 74 -10.10 -4.85 6.71
N ALA A 75 -8.88 -5.24 6.36
CA ALA A 75 -8.22 -6.44 6.89
C ALA A 75 -8.01 -6.33 8.41
N PHE A 76 -7.66 -5.14 8.91
CA PHE A 76 -7.55 -4.89 10.34
C PHE A 76 -8.91 -5.00 11.05
N LEU A 77 -9.98 -4.45 10.46
CA LEU A 77 -11.35 -4.53 11.01
C LEU A 77 -11.88 -5.97 11.02
N LEU A 78 -11.69 -6.71 9.93
CA LEU A 78 -12.20 -8.07 9.76
C LEU A 78 -11.27 -9.15 10.35
N ARG A 79 -10.03 -8.78 10.72
CA ARG A 79 -8.96 -9.70 11.16
C ARG A 79 -8.70 -10.83 10.15
N ASP A 80 -8.81 -10.52 8.87
CA ASP A 80 -8.67 -11.50 7.77
C ASP A 80 -7.29 -11.37 7.12
N GLU A 81 -6.51 -12.45 7.20
CA GLU A 81 -5.15 -12.55 6.66
C GLU A 81 -5.10 -12.53 5.13
N LEU A 82 -6.13 -13.03 4.44
CA LEU A 82 -6.20 -13.01 2.98
C LEU A 82 -6.33 -11.59 2.47
N ILE A 83 -7.13 -10.76 3.15
CA ILE A 83 -7.30 -9.34 2.80
C ILE A 83 -5.97 -8.59 3.03
N VAL A 84 -5.20 -8.95 4.07
CA VAL A 84 -3.82 -8.42 4.25
C VAL A 84 -2.96 -8.77 3.04
N LEU A 85 -2.96 -10.02 2.59
CA LEU A 85 -2.19 -10.45 1.42
C LEU A 85 -2.58 -9.66 0.17
N PHE A 86 -3.88 -9.54 -0.11
CA PHE A 86 -4.39 -8.76 -1.24
C PHE A 86 -3.98 -7.28 -1.14
N SER A 87 -4.06 -6.67 0.05
CA SER A 87 -3.64 -5.28 0.26
C SER A 87 -2.17 -5.04 -0.11
N ARG A 88 -1.30 -6.03 0.14
CA ARG A 88 0.13 -5.97 -0.20
C ARG A 88 0.36 -6.17 -1.69
N LEU A 89 -0.37 -7.07 -2.34
CA LEU A 89 -0.29 -7.25 -3.79
C LEU A 89 -0.70 -5.98 -4.54
N VAL A 90 -1.79 -5.35 -4.10
CA VAL A 90 -2.25 -4.07 -4.66
C VAL A 90 -1.23 -2.95 -4.42
N TYR A 91 -0.60 -2.91 -3.25
CA TYR A 91 0.49 -1.96 -2.95
C TYR A 91 1.66 -2.13 -3.92
N ILE A 92 2.11 -3.37 -4.13
CA ILE A 92 3.23 -3.68 -5.04
C ILE A 92 2.89 -3.28 -6.47
N ALA A 93 1.65 -3.52 -6.92
CA ALA A 93 1.19 -3.07 -8.23
C ALA A 93 1.26 -1.53 -8.36
N GLY A 94 0.81 -0.79 -7.35
CA GLY A 94 0.93 0.67 -7.30
C GLY A 94 2.38 1.13 -7.37
N LEU A 95 3.27 0.47 -6.62
CA LEU A 95 4.71 0.75 -6.62
C LEU A 95 5.34 0.50 -7.98
N TYR A 96 4.93 -0.55 -8.69
CA TYR A 96 5.43 -0.85 -10.03
C TYR A 96 5.05 0.24 -11.04
N VAL A 97 3.79 0.70 -11.01
CA VAL A 97 3.34 1.83 -11.85
C VAL A 97 4.12 3.10 -11.53
N PHE A 98 4.38 3.35 -10.24
CA PHE A 98 5.14 4.52 -9.79
C PHE A 98 6.61 4.46 -10.21
N LEU A 99 7.26 3.31 -10.08
CA LEU A 99 8.64 3.09 -10.54
C LEU A 99 8.77 3.26 -12.06
N TRP A 100 7.82 2.70 -12.82
CA TRP A 100 7.77 2.89 -14.26
C TRP A 100 7.63 4.37 -14.64
N LEU A 101 6.80 5.12 -13.92
CA LEU A 101 6.67 6.57 -14.10
C LEU A 101 7.98 7.29 -13.79
N ALA A 102 8.63 6.98 -12.66
CA ALA A 102 9.91 7.59 -12.27
C ALA A 102 10.99 7.38 -13.34
N LEU A 103 11.08 6.16 -13.90
CA LEU A 103 11.97 5.85 -15.02
C LEU A 103 11.63 6.64 -16.28
N LYS A 104 10.35 6.89 -16.55
CA LYS A 104 9.90 7.66 -17.71
C LYS A 104 10.23 9.15 -17.55
N VAL A 105 9.98 9.71 -16.37
CA VAL A 105 10.28 11.11 -16.05
C VAL A 105 11.79 11.36 -16.12
N GLY A 106 12.61 10.47 -15.52
CA GLY A 106 14.08 10.61 -15.52
C GLY A 106 14.75 10.46 -16.90
N LYS A 107 14.02 10.00 -17.93
CA LYS A 107 14.48 9.95 -19.32
C LYS A 107 14.08 11.17 -20.14
N THR A 108 13.34 12.11 -19.56
CA THR A 108 12.96 13.37 -20.22
C THR A 108 14.14 14.34 -20.03
N PRO A 109 14.84 14.76 -21.10
CA PRO A 109 15.97 15.68 -21.00
C PRO A 109 15.58 17.07 -20.50
#